data_AF-K9PRG4-F1
#
_entry.id   AF-K9PRG4-F1
#
_cell.length_a   1.000
_cell.length_b   1.000
_cell.length_c   1.000
_cell.angle_alpha   90.00
_cell.angle_beta   90.00
_cell.angle_gamma   90.00
#
_symmetry.space_group_name_H-M   'P 1'
#
loop_
_entity.id
_entity.type
_entity.pdbx_description
1 polymer ?
#
loop_
_entity_poly.entity_id
_entity_poly.type
_entity_poly.pdbx_seq_one_letter_code
_entity_poly.pdbx_strand_id
1 'polypeptide(L)'
;MNPESAETYINHPTWGLLYRISMIDDNQDLFTTLYAQRLFFLVTNDVKGLKFQSIGRTEARMMLENRLRTLRRSGQPQEYDQLQSVFQRTFQ
;
A
#
# COMPACT_ATOMS: atom_id res chain seq x y z
N MET A 1 11.49 3.57 -17.29
CA MET A 1 11.38 3.84 -15.84
C MET A 1 9.90 4.06 -15.56
N ASN A 2 9.23 3.08 -14.94
CA ASN A 2 7.81 3.24 -14.60
C ASN A 2 7.70 4.18 -13.39
N PRO A 3 6.90 5.27 -13.46
CA PRO A 3 6.71 6.18 -12.33
C PRO A 3 6.05 5.52 -11.11
N GLU A 4 5.45 4.33 -11.29
CA GLU A 4 4.86 3.51 -10.22
C GLU A 4 5.90 2.87 -9.28
N SER A 5 7.19 2.85 -9.65
CA SER A 5 8.27 2.33 -8.80
C SER A 5 8.84 3.36 -7.81
N ALA A 6 8.27 4.57 -7.72
CA ALA A 6 8.73 5.58 -6.78
C ALA A 6 8.23 5.28 -5.35
N GLU A 7 9.17 5.19 -4.40
CA GLU A 7 8.85 5.11 -2.97
C GLU A 7 8.05 6.36 -2.58
N THR A 8 6.81 6.14 -2.12
CA THR A 8 5.89 7.22 -1.77
C THR A 8 5.69 7.24 -0.26
N TYR A 9 5.87 8.40 0.34
CA TYR A 9 5.73 8.60 1.78
C TYR A 9 4.77 9.74 2.08
N ILE A 10 4.01 9.62 3.16
CA ILE A 10 3.11 10.65 3.66
C ILE A 10 3.18 10.73 5.18
N ASN A 11 2.89 11.90 5.75
CA ASN A 11 2.82 12.07 7.20
C ASN A 11 1.40 11.83 7.71
N HIS A 12 1.26 10.90 8.65
CA HIS A 12 0.07 10.76 9.46
C HIS A 12 0.16 11.68 10.70
N PRO A 13 -0.90 12.42 11.08
CA PRO A 13 -0.89 13.33 12.23
C PRO A 13 -0.45 12.69 13.56
N THR A 14 -0.75 11.41 13.74
CA THR A 14 -0.50 10.66 14.99
C THR A 14 0.68 9.69 14.92
N TRP A 15 0.88 9.04 13.76
CA TRP A 15 1.82 7.91 13.63
C TRP A 15 3.07 8.28 12.82
N GLY A 16 3.18 9.55 12.40
CA GLY A 16 4.31 10.05 11.62
C GLY A 16 4.35 9.45 10.23
N LEU A 17 5.56 9.15 9.75
CA LEU A 17 5.79 8.75 8.37
C LEU A 17 5.17 7.37 8.05
N LEU A 18 4.35 7.36 7.01
CA LEU A 18 3.81 6.17 6.40
C LEU A 18 4.48 5.91 5.05
N TYR A 19 4.66 4.64 4.72
CA TYR A 19 5.17 4.18 3.43
C TYR A 19 4.05 3.54 2.62
N ARG A 20 3.95 3.90 1.33
CA ARG A 20 2.98 3.31 0.40
C ARG A 20 3.40 1.91 0.03
N ILE A 21 2.52 0.95 0.29
CA ILE A 21 2.74 -0.45 -0.06
C ILE A 21 2.27 -0.73 -1.49
N SER A 22 1.06 -0.28 -1.85
CA SER A 22 0.47 -0.51 -3.17
C SER A 22 -0.65 0.47 -3.41
N MET A 23 -0.83 0.85 -4.67
CA MET A 23 -2.09 1.40 -5.16
C MET A 23 -3.12 0.27 -5.26
N ILE A 24 -4.30 0.49 -4.68
CA ILE A 24 -5.40 -0.49 -4.69
C ILE A 24 -6.37 -0.15 -5.82
N ASP A 25 -6.69 1.12 -5.99
CA ASP A 25 -7.58 1.69 -6.99
C ASP A 25 -7.14 3.12 -7.34
N ASP A 26 -7.76 3.76 -8.34
CA ASP A 26 -7.38 5.07 -8.90
C ASP A 26 -7.20 6.18 -7.83
N ASN A 27 -7.99 6.14 -6.76
CA ASN A 27 -7.96 7.14 -5.69
C ASN A 27 -7.69 6.54 -4.30
N GLN A 28 -7.21 5.29 -4.23
CA GLN A 28 -7.01 4.60 -2.96
C GLN A 28 -5.68 3.85 -2.92
N ASP A 29 -4.85 4.23 -1.95
CA ASP A 29 -3.54 3.66 -1.72
C ASP A 29 -3.49 3.00 -0.34
N LEU A 30 -2.79 1.87 -0.25
CA LEU A 30 -2.49 1.23 1.03
C LEU A 30 -1.15 1.70 1.57
N PHE A 31 -1.15 2.16 2.81
CA PHE A 31 0.01 2.61 3.55
C PHE A 31 0.24 1.79 4.83
N THR A 32 1.49 1.75 5.30
CA THR A 32 1.85 1.22 6.63
C THR A 32 2.82 2.12 7.37
N THR A 33 2.78 2.08 8.70
CA THR A 33 3.70 2.82 9.57
C THR A 33 5.12 2.27 9.49
N LEU A 34 6.11 3.16 9.46
CA LEU A 34 7.53 2.78 9.57
C LEU A 34 8.01 2.64 11.02
N TYR A 35 7.43 3.40 11.95
CA TYR A 35 7.97 3.55 13.31
C TYR A 35 7.11 2.92 14.43
N ALA A 36 5.96 2.32 14.09
CA ALA A 36 5.03 1.74 15.07
C ALA A 36 4.90 0.21 14.90
N GLN A 37 4.15 -0.44 15.79
CA GLN A 37 3.73 -1.85 15.66
C GLN A 37 2.76 -2.04 14.48
N ARG A 38 3.30 -1.89 13.27
CA ARG A 38 2.74 -2.13 11.93
C ARG A 38 1.23 -1.95 11.83
N LEU A 39 0.81 -0.68 11.82
CA LEU A 39 -0.55 -0.27 11.48
C LEU A 39 -0.71 -0.13 9.97
N PHE A 40 -1.94 -0.27 9.49
CA PHE A 40 -2.28 -0.20 8.07
C PHE A 40 -3.39 0.82 7.84
N PHE A 41 -3.26 1.59 6.76
CA PHE A 41 -4.19 2.66 6.42
C PHE A 41 -4.54 2.60 4.94
N LEU A 42 -5.83 2.61 4.63
CA LEU A 42 -6.29 3.04 3.31
C LEU A 42 -6.31 4.56 3.30
N VAL A 43 -5.61 5.13 2.33
CA VAL A 43 -5.51 6.56 2.16
C VAL A 43 -6.19 6.94 0.87
N THR A 44 -7.21 7.78 0.98
CA THR A 44 -7.92 8.33 -0.17
C THR A 44 -7.64 9.81 -0.29
N ASN A 45 -7.43 10.25 -1.52
CA ASN A 45 -7.26 11.66 -1.84
C ASN A 45 -8.64 12.27 -2.14
N ASP A 46 -9.11 13.16 -1.27
CA ASP A 46 -10.37 13.89 -1.44
C ASP A 46 -10.08 15.38 -1.66
N VAL A 47 -11.06 16.12 -2.19
CA VAL A 47 -10.96 17.57 -2.46
C VAL A 47 -10.59 18.37 -1.21
N LYS A 48 -10.89 17.83 -0.02
CA LYS A 48 -10.60 18.43 1.29
C LYS A 48 -9.26 17.98 1.90
N GLY A 49 -8.52 17.11 1.23
CA GLY A 49 -7.24 16.55 1.69
C GLY A 49 -7.26 15.03 1.85
N LEU A 50 -6.21 14.49 2.45
CA LEU A 50 -6.05 13.06 2.67
C LEU A 50 -6.95 12.56 3.80
N LYS A 51 -7.66 11.46 3.54
CA LYS A 51 -8.38 10.71 4.57
C LYS A 51 -7.64 9.42 4.88
N PHE A 52 -7.48 9.11 6.17
CA PHE A 52 -6.80 7.92 6.64
C PHE A 52 -7.82 6.99 7.30
N GLN A 53 -8.08 5.85 6.68
CA GLN A 53 -8.91 4.80 7.25
C GLN A 53 -8.02 3.69 7.79
N SER A 54 -8.00 3.49 9.10
CA SER A 54 -7.29 2.37 9.71
C SER A 54 -7.95 1.04 9.34
N ILE A 55 -7.15 0.06 8.92
CA ILE A 55 -7.61 -1.30 8.64
C ILE A 55 -6.79 -2.34 9.40
N GLY A 56 -7.37 -3.54 9.54
CA GLY A 56 -6.71 -4.66 10.20
C GLY A 56 -5.61 -5.28 9.34
N ARG A 57 -4.62 -5.93 9.97
CA ARG A 57 -3.55 -6.66 9.28
C ARG A 57 -4.08 -7.72 8.31
N THR A 58 -5.11 -8.46 8.70
CA THR A 58 -5.72 -9.52 7.87
C THR A 58 -6.35 -8.92 6.61
N GLU A 59 -7.09 -7.82 6.75
CA GLU A 59 -7.72 -7.12 5.64
C GLU A 59 -6.67 -6.57 4.66
N ALA A 60 -5.65 -5.87 5.19
CA ALA A 60 -4.53 -5.36 4.41
C ALA A 60 -3.81 -6.48 3.62
N ARG A 61 -3.61 -7.64 4.27
CA ARG A 61 -3.01 -8.81 3.62
C ARG A 61 -3.86 -9.31 2.46
N MET A 62 -5.17 -9.49 2.68
CA MET A 62 -6.10 -9.98 1.65
C MET A 62 -6.16 -9.03 0.45
N MET A 63 -6.11 -7.72 0.67
CA MET A 63 -6.09 -6.72 -0.41
C MET A 63 -4.85 -6.87 -1.29
N LEU A 64 -3.67 -7.05 -0.69
CA LEU A 64 -2.45 -7.28 -1.46
C LEU A 64 -2.45 -8.62 -2.19
N GLU A 65 -2.94 -9.69 -1.57
CA GLU A 65 -3.07 -10.99 -2.22
C GLU A 65 -3.99 -10.91 -3.45
N ASN A 66 -5.07 -10.11 -3.37
CA ASN A 66 -5.92 -9.81 -4.51
C ASN A 66 -5.17 -9.03 -5.60
N ARG A 67 -4.43 -7.97 -5.24
CA ARG A 67 -3.66 -7.17 -6.20
C ARG A 67 -2.57 -8.00 -6.90
N LEU A 68 -1.83 -8.82 -6.16
CA LEU A 68 -0.85 -9.76 -6.71
C LEU A 68 -1.49 -10.73 -7.71
N ARG A 69 -2.67 -11.27 -7.40
CA ARG A 69 -3.41 -12.12 -8.34
C ARG A 69 -3.80 -11.37 -9.61
N THR A 70 -4.21 -10.11 -9.51
CA THR A 70 -4.54 -9.26 -10.66
C THR A 70 -3.31 -8.98 -11.52
N LEU A 71 -2.19 -8.54 -10.92
CA LEU A 71 -0.93 -8.25 -11.64
C LEU A 71 -0.39 -9.49 -12.38
N ARG A 72 -0.51 -10.66 -11.76
CA ARG A 72 -0.13 -11.92 -12.40
C ARG A 72 -0.98 -12.24 -13.63
N ARG A 73 -2.28 -11.92 -13.60
CA ARG A 73 -3.21 -12.16 -14.73
C ARG A 73 -3.08 -11.10 -15.82
N SER A 74 -2.79 -9.84 -15.47
CA SER A 74 -2.61 -8.75 -16.42
C SER A 74 -1.26 -8.78 -17.15
N GLY A 75 -0.36 -9.70 -16.78
CA GLY A 75 0.93 -9.85 -17.44
C GLY A 75 1.90 -8.72 -17.12
N GLN A 76 1.88 -8.21 -15.89
CA GLN A 76 2.75 -7.13 -15.41
C GLN A 76 3.83 -7.69 -14.45
N PRO A 77 4.85 -8.40 -14.96
CA PRO A 77 5.79 -9.15 -14.12
C PRO A 77 6.63 -8.26 -13.21
N GLN A 78 7.07 -7.08 -13.67
CA GLN A 78 7.91 -6.18 -12.88
C GLN A 78 7.16 -5.65 -11.64
N GLU A 79 5.92 -5.20 -11.81
CA GLU A 79 5.09 -4.74 -10.69
C GLU A 79 4.71 -5.87 -9.76
N TYR A 80 4.44 -7.07 -10.31
CA TYR A 80 4.20 -8.26 -9.51
C TYR A 80 5.40 -8.57 -8.61
N ASP A 81 6.62 -8.64 -9.15
CA ASP A 81 7.82 -8.98 -8.39
C ASP A 81 8.13 -7.93 -7.32
N GLN A 82 7.96 -6.64 -7.65
CA GLN A 82 8.10 -5.54 -6.70
C GLN A 82 7.11 -5.69 -5.55
N LEU A 83 5.82 -5.83 -5.85
CA LEU A 83 4.78 -5.97 -4.83
C LEU A 83 4.95 -7.26 -4.02
N GLN A 84 5.39 -8.35 -4.64
CA GLN A 84 5.64 -9.63 -3.99
C GLN A 84 6.77 -9.50 -2.95
N SER A 85 7.83 -8.76 -3.27
CA SER A 85 8.92 -8.48 -2.32
C SER A 85 8.44 -7.65 -1.11
N VAL A 86 7.58 -6.65 -1.35
CA VAL A 86 7.00 -5.82 -0.28
C VAL A 86 6.04 -6.65 0.57
N PHE A 87 5.23 -7.52 -0.05
CA PHE A 87 4.32 -8.42 0.64
C PHE A 87 5.07 -9.34 1.62
N GLN A 88 6.17 -9.97 1.18
CA GLN A 88 6.99 -10.84 2.03
C GLN A 88 7.55 -10.06 3.22
N ARG A 89 8.19 -8.90 2.99
CA ARG A 89 8.73 -8.05 4.06
C ARG A 89 7.66 -7.56 5.05
N THR A 90 6.40 -7.50 4.63
CA THR A 90 5.30 -6.91 5.40
C THR A 90 4.48 -7.93 6.19
N PHE A 91 4.25 -9.11 5.60
CA PHE A 91 3.27 -10.07 6.10
C PHE A 91 3.84 -11.44 6.45
N GLN A 92 5.10 -11.73 6.12
CA GLN A 92 5.83 -12.94 6.50
C GLN A 92 6.91 -12.58 7.52
#